data_AF-A0A9E7JW79-F1
#
_entry.id   AF-A0A9E7JW79-F1
#
_cell.length_a   1.000
_cell.length_b   1.000
_cell.length_c   1.000
_cell.angle_alpha   90.00
_cell.angle_beta   90.00
_cell.angle_gamma   90.00
#
_symmetry.space_group_name_H-M   'P 1'
#
loop_
_entity.id
_entity.type
_entity.pdbx_description
1 polymer ?
#
loop_
_entity_poly.entity_id
_entity_poly.type
_entity_poly.pdbx_seq_one_letter_code
_entity_poly.pdbx_strand_id
1 'polypeptide(L)'
;DPVVDAGKFDGSLGIICATSALKVLKTVEKLHKLSRPVEVIAFSDEEGVRFQSTFPGSAAIAGQLPASTLRASDKNGVTVQDVLKENSFEGNDVSLLQVKYDPGSAWGYIEVHIEQGPVLESLGYPIGIVKGIAGQTRFEGKSKWFSRARRYGSNVNAPRPDGRCCWTDRKSGESVQTSR
;
A
#
# COMPACT_ATOMS: atom_id res chain seq x y z
N ASP A 1 8.57 1.90 1.25
CA ASP A 1 8.47 3.15 2.02
C ASP A 1 7.40 2.92 3.07
N PRO A 2 7.72 2.93 4.38
CA PRO A 2 6.70 2.76 5.41
C PRO A 2 5.86 4.03 5.58
N VAL A 3 4.56 3.88 5.84
CA VAL A 3 3.73 4.95 6.43
C VAL A 3 4.45 5.55 7.65
N VAL A 4 4.20 6.82 7.96
CA VAL A 4 4.59 7.41 9.25
C VAL A 4 4.04 6.50 10.36
N ASP A 5 4.93 5.93 11.17
CA ASP A 5 4.66 4.89 12.19
C ASP A 5 4.31 3.46 11.69
N ALA A 6 4.68 3.07 10.47
CA ALA A 6 4.48 1.69 10.02
C ALA A 6 5.40 0.69 10.73
N GLY A 7 4.90 -0.54 10.87
CA GLY A 7 5.65 -1.64 11.47
C GLY A 7 6.91 -2.01 10.67
N LYS A 8 7.92 -2.54 11.36
CA LYS A 8 9.23 -2.89 10.77
C LYS A 8 9.18 -3.89 9.60
N PHE A 9 8.07 -4.62 9.46
CA PHE A 9 7.92 -5.74 8.52
C PHE A 9 7.11 -5.40 7.27
N ASP A 10 6.41 -4.27 7.27
CA ASP A 10 5.56 -3.84 6.16
C ASP A 10 6.43 -3.43 4.96
N GLY A 11 6.23 -4.08 3.80
CA GLY A 11 7.08 -4.01 2.61
C GLY A 11 8.51 -4.60 2.75
N SER A 12 9.21 -4.34 3.85
CA SER A 12 10.63 -4.74 4.04
C SER A 12 10.81 -6.27 4.07
N LEU A 13 9.82 -6.99 4.61
CA LEU A 13 9.86 -8.46 4.72
C LEU A 13 9.98 -9.10 3.33
N GLY A 14 9.21 -8.61 2.35
CA GLY A 14 9.24 -9.13 0.98
C GLY A 14 10.63 -9.06 0.36
N ILE A 15 11.31 -7.92 0.49
CA ILE A 15 12.66 -7.70 -0.03
C ILE A 15 13.69 -8.58 0.67
N ILE A 16 13.62 -8.69 2.00
CA ILE A 16 14.52 -9.54 2.78
C ILE A 16 14.31 -11.02 2.40
N CYS A 17 13.07 -11.46 2.26
CA CYS A 17 12.75 -12.83 1.86
C CYS A 17 13.29 -13.15 0.46
N ALA A 18 13.03 -12.29 -0.53
CA ALA A 18 13.48 -12.49 -1.90
C ALA A 18 15.02 -12.53 -2.01
N THR A 19 15.70 -11.55 -1.42
CA THR A 19 17.18 -11.49 -1.42
C THR A 19 17.80 -12.66 -0.66
N SER A 20 17.21 -13.07 0.46
CA SER A 20 17.67 -14.24 1.24
C SER A 20 17.48 -15.53 0.46
N ALA A 21 16.37 -15.71 -0.25
CA ALA A 21 16.13 -16.86 -1.11
C ALA A 21 17.17 -16.96 -2.23
N LEU A 22 17.46 -15.86 -2.92
CA LEU A 22 18.51 -15.82 -3.95
C LEU A 22 19.90 -16.11 -3.37
N LYS A 23 20.20 -15.59 -2.18
CA LYS A 23 21.46 -15.88 -1.48
C LYS A 23 21.60 -17.36 -1.18
N VAL A 24 20.56 -18.00 -0.65
CA VAL A 24 20.55 -19.45 -0.39
C VAL A 24 20.74 -20.24 -1.69
N LEU A 25 19.99 -19.91 -2.75
CA LEU A 25 20.13 -20.56 -4.06
C LEU A 25 21.54 -20.44 -4.63
N LYS A 26 22.20 -19.30 -4.40
CA LYS A 26 23.61 -19.10 -4.77
C LYS A 26 24.52 -20.00 -3.95
N THR A 27 24.36 -20.05 -2.63
CA THR A 27 25.19 -20.87 -1.73
C THR A 27 25.07 -22.37 -2.00
N VAL A 28 23.90 -22.86 -2.40
CA VAL A 28 23.68 -24.28 -2.75
C VAL A 28 23.93 -24.57 -4.24
N GLU A 29 24.53 -23.64 -4.97
CA GLU A 29 24.84 -23.76 -6.41
C GLU A 29 23.62 -24.15 -7.27
N LYS A 30 22.44 -23.63 -6.93
CA LYS A 30 21.21 -23.84 -7.72
C LYS A 30 20.74 -22.60 -8.46
N LEU A 31 21.33 -21.43 -8.19
CA LEU A 31 20.95 -20.18 -8.87
C LEU A 31 21.09 -20.28 -10.39
N HIS A 32 22.14 -20.94 -10.90
CA HIS A 32 22.34 -21.15 -12.34
C HIS A 32 21.36 -22.15 -12.98
N LYS A 33 20.60 -22.90 -12.17
CA LYS A 33 19.62 -23.88 -12.65
C LYS A 33 18.25 -23.26 -12.90
N LEU A 34 18.07 -21.98 -12.57
CA LEU A 34 16.84 -21.27 -12.88
C LEU A 34 16.71 -21.14 -14.39
N SER A 35 15.57 -21.57 -14.92
CA SER A 35 15.27 -21.48 -16.36
C SER A 35 14.96 -20.07 -16.82
N ARG A 36 14.77 -19.13 -15.88
CA ARG A 36 14.43 -17.73 -16.14
C ARG A 36 15.21 -16.82 -15.18
N PRO A 37 15.56 -15.59 -15.60
CA PRO A 37 16.11 -14.59 -14.70
C PRO A 37 15.09 -14.26 -13.60
N VAL A 38 15.60 -13.94 -12.42
CA VAL A 38 14.81 -13.47 -11.28
C VAL A 38 15.31 -12.10 -10.89
N GLU A 39 14.42 -11.13 -10.90
CA GLU A 39 14.69 -9.75 -10.50
C GLU A 39 14.03 -9.46 -9.16
N VAL A 40 14.72 -8.73 -8.29
CA VAL A 40 14.16 -8.24 -7.02
C VAL A 40 13.94 -6.76 -7.18
N ILE A 41 12.68 -6.34 -7.10
CA ILE A 41 12.27 -4.95 -7.26
C ILE A 41 11.77 -4.44 -5.92
N ALA A 42 12.36 -3.35 -5.44
CA ALA A 42 11.83 -2.58 -4.32
C ALA A 42 11.06 -1.39 -4.88
N PHE A 43 9.73 -1.45 -4.84
CA PHE A 43 8.89 -0.36 -5.32
C PHE A 43 8.95 0.85 -4.37
N SER A 44 9.03 2.03 -4.95
CA SER A 44 9.00 3.30 -4.22
C SER A 44 7.58 3.78 -3.95
N ASP A 45 7.37 4.36 -2.77
CA ASP A 45 6.16 5.11 -2.34
C ASP A 45 4.82 4.36 -2.55
N GLU A 46 4.77 3.11 -2.10
CA GLU A 46 3.57 2.28 -2.18
C GLU A 46 2.35 2.90 -1.45
N GLU A 47 2.61 3.59 -0.35
CA GLU A 47 1.63 4.10 0.61
C GLU A 47 1.03 5.47 0.23
N GLY A 48 1.64 6.18 -0.73
CA GLY A 48 1.12 7.44 -1.28
C GLY A 48 0.96 8.58 -0.27
N VAL A 49 1.71 8.54 0.84
CA VAL A 49 1.56 9.46 1.98
C VAL A 49 2.06 10.86 1.64
N ARG A 50 3.10 10.96 0.79
CA ARG A 50 3.77 12.22 0.49
C ARG A 50 3.08 13.02 -0.62
N PHE A 51 2.64 12.35 -1.68
CA PHE A 51 2.13 12.99 -2.90
C PHE A 51 0.65 12.69 -3.20
N GLN A 52 -0.06 12.01 -2.29
CA GLN A 52 -1.45 11.57 -2.49
C GLN A 52 -1.64 10.70 -3.75
N SER A 53 -0.56 10.16 -4.30
CA SER A 53 -0.56 9.19 -5.39
C SER A 53 -0.16 7.83 -4.83
N THR A 54 -1.10 6.89 -4.86
CA THR A 54 -0.83 5.50 -4.47
C THR A 54 -0.06 4.77 -5.58
N PHE A 55 0.96 3.99 -5.20
CA PHE A 55 1.67 3.05 -6.09
C PHE A 55 2.41 3.64 -7.32
N PRO A 56 3.18 4.74 -7.23
CA PRO A 56 3.83 5.33 -8.38
C PRO A 56 4.89 4.41 -9.01
N GLY A 57 5.62 3.63 -8.20
CA GLY A 57 6.67 2.72 -8.70
C GLY A 57 6.13 1.55 -9.52
N SER A 58 5.12 0.84 -9.01
CA SER A 58 4.52 -0.29 -9.72
C SER A 58 3.66 0.17 -10.89
N ALA A 59 2.98 1.32 -10.78
CA ALA A 59 2.28 1.93 -11.91
C ALA A 59 3.24 2.36 -13.04
N ALA A 60 4.45 2.83 -12.72
CA ALA A 60 5.46 3.17 -13.73
C ALA A 60 5.91 1.92 -14.50
N ILE A 61 6.25 0.84 -13.77
CA ILE A 61 6.67 -0.43 -14.39
C ILE A 61 5.53 -1.05 -15.22
N ALA A 62 4.27 -0.94 -14.76
CA ALA A 62 3.11 -1.38 -15.52
C ALA A 62 2.74 -0.44 -16.69
N GLY A 63 3.38 0.72 -16.82
CA GLY A 63 3.05 1.72 -17.84
C GLY A 63 1.68 2.40 -17.64
N GLN A 64 1.17 2.40 -16.41
CA GLN A 64 -0.11 2.97 -16.01
C GLN A 64 0.02 4.30 -15.26
N LEU A 65 1.24 4.74 -14.94
CA LEU A 65 1.48 6.01 -14.27
C LEU A 65 1.21 7.19 -15.24
N PRO A 66 0.20 8.05 -14.98
CA PRO A 66 -0.04 9.20 -15.83
C PRO A 66 1.05 10.27 -15.62
N ALA A 67 1.47 10.90 -16.71
CA ALA A 67 2.47 11.97 -16.70
C ALA A 67 2.13 13.13 -15.75
N SER A 68 0.83 13.38 -15.51
CA SER A 68 0.35 14.38 -14.55
C SER A 68 0.83 14.14 -13.12
N THR A 69 1.10 12.89 -12.73
CA THR A 69 1.59 12.54 -11.39
C THR A 69 2.96 13.14 -11.11
N LEU A 70 3.79 13.33 -12.13
CA LEU A 70 5.11 13.97 -11.99
C LEU A 70 5.00 15.42 -11.50
N ARG A 71 3.87 16.08 -11.76
CA ARG A 71 3.58 17.46 -11.36
C ARG A 71 2.89 17.56 -9.99
N ALA A 72 2.57 16.44 -9.35
CA ALA A 72 1.99 16.46 -8.01
C ALA A 72 3.01 17.02 -7.01
N SER A 73 2.55 17.94 -6.16
CA SER A 73 3.39 18.59 -5.14
C SER A 73 3.07 18.08 -3.75
N ASP A 74 4.08 17.98 -2.90
CA ASP A 74 3.89 17.76 -1.46
C ASP A 74 3.44 19.04 -0.74
N LYS A 75 3.23 18.95 0.58
CA LYS A 75 2.80 20.08 1.43
C LYS A 75 3.79 21.25 1.44
N ASN A 76 5.04 21.02 1.04
CA ASN A 76 6.09 22.03 0.96
C ASN A 76 6.26 22.58 -0.46
N GLY A 77 5.45 22.11 -1.42
CA GLY A 77 5.48 22.55 -2.81
C GLY A 77 6.50 21.83 -3.69
N VAL A 78 7.24 20.84 -3.16
CA VAL A 78 8.21 20.05 -3.95
C VAL A 78 7.46 19.06 -4.82
N THR A 79 7.80 18.97 -6.11
CA THR A 79 7.11 18.03 -7.02
C THR A 79 7.72 16.63 -6.99
N VAL A 80 6.95 15.63 -7.42
CA VAL A 80 7.47 14.27 -7.65
C VAL A 80 8.67 14.30 -8.61
N GLN A 81 8.59 15.11 -9.67
CA GLN A 81 9.69 15.27 -10.62
C GLN A 81 10.97 15.81 -9.95
N ASP A 82 10.86 16.77 -9.03
CA ASP A 82 12.02 17.34 -8.34
C ASP A 82 12.71 16.27 -7.48
N VAL A 83 11.93 15.48 -6.74
CA VAL A 83 12.47 14.38 -5.92
C VAL A 83 13.11 13.30 -6.79
N LEU A 84 12.51 12.96 -7.92
CA LEU A 84 13.10 12.00 -8.85
C LEU A 84 14.44 12.51 -9.39
N LYS A 85 14.52 13.79 -9.77
CA LYS A 85 15.76 14.41 -10.27
C LYS A 85 16.86 14.42 -9.21
N GLU A 86 16.52 14.70 -7.95
CA GLU A 86 17.46 14.58 -6.83
C GLU A 86 18.03 13.16 -6.70
N ASN A 87 17.24 12.14 -7.05
CA ASN A 87 17.65 10.73 -7.06
C ASN A 87 18.20 10.26 -8.42
N SER A 88 18.70 11.18 -9.25
CA SER A 88 19.29 10.89 -10.57
C SER A 88 18.33 10.25 -11.59
N PHE A 89 17.03 10.47 -11.43
CA PHE A 89 16.01 10.06 -12.40
C PHE A 89 15.32 11.29 -12.99
N GLU A 90 15.35 11.47 -14.32
CA GLU A 90 14.88 12.72 -14.94
C GLU A 90 13.39 13.03 -14.69
N GLY A 91 12.57 11.98 -14.50
CA GLY A 91 11.16 12.14 -14.18
C GLY A 91 10.41 12.89 -15.27
N ASN A 92 10.56 12.46 -16.53
CA ASN A 92 9.83 12.93 -17.70
C ASN A 92 9.17 11.76 -18.46
N ASP A 93 8.32 12.06 -19.43
CA ASP A 93 7.56 11.06 -20.20
C ASP A 93 8.47 10.01 -20.85
N VAL A 94 9.63 10.43 -21.36
CA VAL A 94 10.60 9.52 -22.00
C VAL A 94 11.20 8.57 -20.95
N SER A 95 11.62 9.08 -19.80
CA SER A 95 12.18 8.26 -18.72
C SER A 95 11.15 7.28 -18.13
N LEU A 96 9.86 7.65 -18.06
CA LEU A 96 8.80 6.73 -17.63
C LEU A 96 8.60 5.58 -18.61
N LEU A 97 8.71 5.86 -19.92
CA LEU A 97 8.64 4.81 -20.94
C LEU A 97 9.81 3.82 -20.86
N GLN A 98 10.98 4.23 -20.38
CA GLN A 98 12.14 3.35 -20.22
C GLN A 98 12.01 2.37 -19.05
N VAL A 99 11.23 2.72 -18.02
CA VAL A 99 11.01 1.87 -16.83
C VAL A 99 9.89 0.86 -17.06
N LYS A 100 9.02 1.13 -18.04
CA LYS A 100 7.89 0.27 -18.38
C LYS A 100 8.37 -1.10 -18.87
N TYR A 101 7.76 -2.15 -18.32
CA TYR A 101 7.94 -3.50 -18.83
C TYR A 101 7.08 -3.75 -20.07
N ASP A 102 7.67 -4.39 -21.08
CA ASP A 102 6.92 -4.85 -22.24
C ASP A 102 5.89 -5.92 -21.85
N PRO A 103 4.66 -5.86 -22.38
CA PRO A 103 3.67 -6.90 -22.14
C PRO A 103 4.21 -8.29 -22.53
N GLY A 104 4.27 -9.20 -21.55
CA GLY A 104 4.79 -10.56 -21.75
C GLY A 104 6.29 -10.75 -21.49
N SER A 105 7.04 -9.69 -21.14
CA SER A 105 8.44 -9.83 -20.71
C SER A 105 8.55 -10.48 -19.32
N ALA A 106 7.56 -10.27 -18.45
CA ALA A 106 7.47 -10.90 -17.14
C ALA A 106 6.62 -12.19 -17.20
N TRP A 107 7.23 -13.31 -16.79
CA TRP A 107 6.52 -14.59 -16.70
C TRP A 107 5.58 -14.67 -15.48
N GLY A 108 5.92 -13.97 -14.40
CA GLY A 108 5.13 -13.92 -13.19
C GLY A 108 5.70 -12.94 -12.16
N TYR A 109 4.86 -12.56 -11.21
CA TYR A 109 5.21 -11.69 -10.09
C TYR A 109 4.86 -12.41 -8.79
N ILE A 110 5.77 -12.38 -7.82
CA ILE A 110 5.59 -12.98 -6.49
C ILE A 110 5.94 -11.91 -5.47
N GLU A 111 5.03 -11.72 -4.51
CA GLU A 111 5.22 -10.83 -3.39
C GLU A 111 5.01 -11.62 -2.09
N VAL A 112 5.88 -11.37 -1.12
CA VAL A 112 5.74 -11.91 0.24
C VAL A 112 5.41 -10.75 1.16
N HIS A 113 4.29 -10.87 1.85
CA HIS A 113 3.80 -9.82 2.74
C HIS A 113 3.30 -10.42 4.06
N ILE A 114 3.33 -9.60 5.12
CA ILE A 114 2.62 -9.94 6.36
C ILE A 114 1.11 -9.86 6.13
N GLU A 115 0.33 -10.63 6.89
CA GLU A 115 -1.13 -10.67 6.74
C GLU A 115 -1.81 -9.32 7.03
N GLN A 116 -1.25 -8.53 7.96
CA GLN A 116 -1.85 -7.31 8.51
C GLN A 116 -3.24 -7.54 9.17
N GLY A 117 -3.60 -8.80 9.45
CA GLY A 117 -4.86 -9.22 10.07
C GLY A 117 -4.66 -10.40 11.04
N PRO A 118 -5.73 -10.83 11.75
CA PRO A 118 -5.65 -11.87 12.78
C PRO A 118 -5.99 -13.28 12.27
N VAL A 119 -6.21 -13.49 10.96
CA VAL A 119 -6.78 -14.73 10.42
C VAL A 119 -5.79 -15.89 10.56
N LEU A 120 -4.56 -15.77 10.08
CA LEU A 120 -3.55 -16.83 10.17
C LEU A 120 -3.20 -17.16 11.61
N GLU A 121 -3.10 -16.13 12.46
CA GLU A 121 -2.91 -16.31 13.91
C GLU A 121 -4.06 -17.11 14.52
N SER A 122 -5.31 -16.71 14.25
CA SER A 122 -6.50 -17.39 14.80
C SER A 122 -6.65 -18.84 14.34
N LEU A 123 -6.15 -19.16 13.15
CA LEU A 123 -6.16 -20.49 12.57
C LEU A 123 -4.91 -21.31 12.92
N GLY A 124 -3.90 -20.71 13.56
CA GLY A 124 -2.62 -21.35 13.88
C GLY A 124 -1.77 -21.70 12.66
N TYR A 125 -1.94 -21.00 11.55
CA TYR A 125 -1.17 -21.25 10.32
C TYR A 125 0.00 -20.26 10.17
N PRO A 126 1.20 -20.74 9.81
CA PRO A 126 2.36 -19.87 9.62
C PRO A 126 2.41 -19.21 8.23
N ILE A 127 1.61 -19.67 7.26
CA ILE A 127 1.60 -19.19 5.88
C ILE A 127 0.21 -19.28 5.26
N GLY A 128 -0.13 -18.28 4.45
CA GLY A 128 -1.36 -18.26 3.65
C GLY A 128 -1.05 -18.02 2.18
N ILE A 129 -1.82 -18.65 1.28
CA ILE A 129 -1.79 -18.35 -0.16
C ILE A 129 -2.91 -17.36 -0.46
N VAL A 130 -2.53 -16.13 -0.83
CA VAL A 130 -3.49 -15.08 -1.20
C VAL A 130 -4.14 -15.42 -2.54
N LYS A 131 -5.47 -15.53 -2.56
CA LYS A 131 -6.25 -15.82 -3.78
C LYS A 131 -6.76 -14.55 -4.49
N GLY A 132 -6.78 -13.42 -3.79
CA GLY A 132 -7.26 -12.15 -4.31
C GLY A 132 -7.09 -11.04 -3.27
N ILE A 133 -7.11 -9.80 -3.75
CA ILE A 133 -6.99 -8.58 -2.94
C ILE A 133 -8.34 -7.87 -2.94
N ALA A 134 -8.77 -7.37 -1.79
CA ALA A 134 -10.01 -6.59 -1.69
C ALA A 134 -9.87 -5.24 -2.40
N GLY A 135 -10.87 -4.85 -3.19
CA GLY A 135 -10.89 -3.51 -3.79
C GLY A 135 -11.04 -2.43 -2.74
N GLN A 136 -10.16 -1.42 -2.75
CA GLN A 136 -10.28 -0.22 -1.91
C GLN A 136 -10.93 0.92 -2.70
N THR A 137 -11.88 1.62 -2.06
CA THR A 137 -12.41 2.90 -2.57
C THR A 137 -12.37 3.91 -1.45
N ARG A 138 -11.71 5.05 -1.68
CA ARG A 138 -11.63 6.15 -0.71
C ARG A 138 -12.65 7.22 -1.10
N PHE A 139 -13.51 7.60 -0.16
CA PHE A 139 -14.48 8.68 -0.32
C PHE A 139 -14.07 9.88 0.52
N GLU A 140 -14.00 11.05 -0.08
CA GLU A 140 -13.84 12.32 0.65
C GLU A 140 -15.21 13.01 0.73
N GLY A 141 -15.71 13.20 1.95
CA GLY A 141 -17.02 13.82 2.20
C GLY A 141 -16.97 14.81 3.36
N LYS A 142 -17.66 15.94 3.23
CA LYS A 142 -17.83 16.91 4.31
C LYS A 142 -18.97 16.46 5.23
N SER A 143 -18.66 15.98 6.42
CA SER A 143 -19.68 15.72 7.46
C SER A 143 -20.07 17.04 8.14
N LYS A 144 -21.33 17.45 7.99
CA LYS A 144 -21.91 18.56 8.79
C LYS A 144 -22.44 17.98 10.10
N TRP A 145 -21.75 18.29 11.19
CA TRP A 145 -22.21 17.96 12.53
C TRP A 145 -23.17 19.03 13.04
N PHE A 146 -24.43 18.67 13.27
CA PHE A 146 -25.36 19.51 14.02
C PHE A 146 -25.27 19.14 15.51
N SER A 147 -24.58 19.95 16.30
CA SER A 147 -24.66 19.87 17.76
C SER A 147 -25.85 20.69 18.25
N ARG A 148 -26.81 20.05 18.93
CA ARG A 148 -27.89 20.75 19.64
C ARG A 148 -27.46 20.94 21.09
N ALA A 149 -27.02 22.14 21.45
CA ALA A 149 -26.71 22.47 22.84
C ALA A 149 -27.98 22.40 23.69
N ARG A 150 -28.03 21.48 24.67
CA ARG A 150 -28.97 21.55 25.80
C ARG A 150 -28.23 22.18 26.98
N ARG A 151 -28.80 23.23 27.58
CA ARG A 151 -28.38 23.73 28.89
C ARG A 151 -28.73 22.67 29.93
N TYR A 152 -27.75 22.15 30.65
CA TYR A 152 -27.97 21.34 31.84
C TYR A 152 -28.03 22.26 33.07
N GLY A 153 -29.17 22.20 33.78
CA GLY A 153 -29.25 22.67 35.16
C GLY A 153 -28.38 21.78 36.06
N SER A 154 -27.87 22.39 37.13
CA SER A 154 -26.96 21.83 38.14
C SER A 154 -27.38 20.43 38.62
N ASN A 155 -26.73 19.40 38.08
CA ASN A 155 -26.71 18.07 38.67
C ASN A 155 -25.29 17.51 38.51
N VAL A 156 -24.65 17.23 39.64
CA VAL A 156 -23.20 16.97 39.79
C VAL A 156 -22.73 15.59 39.31
N ASN A 157 -23.49 14.90 38.45
CA ASN A 157 -23.12 13.57 37.93
C ASN A 157 -23.53 13.38 36.45
N ALA A 158 -23.13 14.30 35.56
CA ALA A 158 -23.21 14.08 34.12
C ALA A 158 -21.82 13.78 33.53
N PRO A 159 -21.65 12.74 32.70
CA PRO A 159 -20.37 12.49 32.03
C PRO A 159 -20.04 13.65 31.09
N ARG A 160 -18.77 14.08 31.11
CA ARG A 160 -18.25 15.16 30.26
C ARG A 160 -18.35 14.73 28.79
N PRO A 161 -18.76 15.60 27.86
CA PRO A 161 -18.68 15.32 26.44
C PRO A 161 -17.23 15.58 25.98
N ASP A 162 -16.35 14.60 26.14
CA ASP A 162 -15.08 14.60 25.43
C ASP A 162 -15.33 14.16 23.98
N GLY A 163 -15.19 15.12 23.06
CA GLY A 163 -15.53 14.99 21.64
C GLY A 163 -14.58 14.11 20.82
N ARG A 164 -14.26 12.89 21.28
CA ARG A 164 -13.60 11.86 20.48
C ARG A 164 -14.31 10.52 20.65
N CYS A 165 -15.52 10.43 20.10
CA CYS A 165 -16.11 9.13 19.82
C CYS A 165 -15.65 8.70 18.42
N CYS A 166 -14.74 7.73 18.34
CA CYS A 166 -14.46 7.01 17.10
C CYS A 166 -15.76 6.34 16.63
N TRP A 167 -16.15 6.60 15.38
CA TRP A 167 -17.22 5.84 14.73
C TRP A 167 -16.57 4.74 13.88
N THR A 168 -16.69 3.50 14.33
CA THR A 168 -16.58 2.32 13.46
C THR A 168 -17.99 1.90 13.10
N ASP A 169 -18.48 2.28 11.92
CA ASP A 169 -19.66 1.62 11.34
C ASP A 169 -19.21 0.27 10.81
N ARG A 170 -19.31 -0.76 11.65
CA ARG A 170 -19.27 -2.13 11.17
C ARG A 170 -20.72 -2.47 10.82
N LYS A 171 -21.14 -2.19 9.59
CA LYS A 171 -22.38 -2.79 9.06
C LYS A 171 -22.19 -4.30 8.99
N SER A 172 -22.67 -4.94 10.04
CA SER A 172 -22.94 -6.36 10.13
C SER A 172 -24.05 -6.74 9.14
N GLY A 173 -23.79 -7.78 8.35
CA GLY A 173 -24.81 -8.68 7.83
C GLY A 173 -25.57 -8.20 6.60
N GLU A 174 -25.16 -8.68 5.43
CA GLU A 174 -26.09 -9.11 4.40
C GLU A 174 -25.53 -10.37 3.72
N SER A 175 -26.19 -11.48 4.01
CA SER A 175 -26.08 -12.75 3.31
C SER A 175 -26.60 -12.57 1.89
N VAL A 176 -25.72 -12.65 0.89
CA VAL A 176 -26.14 -12.88 -0.49
C VAL A 176 -25.94 -14.36 -0.79
N GLN A 177 -27.02 -15.12 -0.58
CA GLN A 177 -27.26 -16.37 -1.29
C GLN A 177 -27.39 -16.03 -2.79
N THR A 178 -26.47 -16.51 -3.62
CA THR A 178 -26.78 -16.72 -5.05
C THR A 178 -27.11 -18.19 -5.23
N SER A 179 -28.39 -18.45 -5.52
CA SER A 179 -28.89 -19.73 -5.98
C SER A 179 -28.64 -19.88 -7.49
N ARG A 180 -28.11 -21.06 -7.85
CA ARG A 180 -27.94 -21.65 -9.20
C ARG A 180 -26.75 -21.18 -10.02
#